data_AF-Q24K26-F1
#
_entry.id   AF-Q24K26-F1
#
_cell.length_a   1.000
_cell.length_b   1.000
_cell.length_c   1.000
_cell.angle_alpha   90.00
_cell.angle_beta   90.00
_cell.angle_gamma   90.00
#
_symmetry.space_group_name_H-M   'P 1'
#
loop_
_entity.id
_entity.type
_entity.pdbx_description
1 polymer ?
#
loop_
_entity_poly.entity_id
_entity_poly.type
_entity_poly.pdbx_seq_one_letter_code
_entity_poly.pdbx_strand_id
1 'polypeptide(L)'
;AVYGPVANRYEGTEDDYGDDPSTNSFEKEKQDYVYCLESSLQTYNPDYVLMVEDDAVPEEQIFPVLEHLLRARFSEPHLRDALYLKLYHPERLQHYINPEPMRILEWVGVGMLLGPLLTWIYMRFASRPGFSWPVMLFFSLYSMGLVELVGRHYFLELRRLSPSLYSVVPASQCCTPAMLFPAPAARRTLTYLSQVYCHKGFGKDMALYSLLRAKGERAYVVEPNLVKHIGLFSSLRYNFHPSLL
;
A
#
# COMPACT_ATOMS: atom_id res chain seq x y z
N ALA A 1 -3.67 6.98 24.03
CA ALA A 1 -3.28 7.93 22.97
C ALA A 1 -1.76 7.95 22.90
N VAL A 2 -1.18 7.50 21.78
CA VAL A 2 0.27 7.61 21.54
C VAL A 2 0.47 8.92 20.79
N TYR A 3 1.08 9.91 21.42
CA TYR A 3 1.44 11.18 20.79
C TYR A 3 2.75 10.99 20.03
N GLY A 4 2.70 11.07 18.70
CA GLY A 4 3.89 11.10 17.86
C GLY A 4 4.29 12.55 17.55
N PRO A 5 5.59 12.91 17.59
CA PRO A 5 6.03 14.22 17.15
C PRO A 5 5.74 14.43 15.64
N VAL A 6 5.33 15.65 15.27
CA VAL A 6 4.97 16.04 13.89
C VAL A 6 5.89 17.16 13.41
N ALA A 7 6.30 17.14 12.14
CA ALA A 7 7.04 18.21 11.49
C ALA A 7 6.16 18.89 10.42
N ASN A 8 6.09 20.22 10.44
CA ASN A 8 5.32 21.01 9.48
C ASN A 8 6.19 22.12 8.88
N ARG A 9 6.07 22.36 7.57
CA ARG A 9 6.80 23.43 6.87
C ARG A 9 6.14 24.80 6.99
N TYR A 10 4.83 24.83 7.18
CA TYR A 10 4.04 26.06 7.28
C TYR A 10 3.32 26.10 8.63
N GLU A 11 3.79 26.95 9.55
CA GLU A 11 3.01 27.38 10.71
C GLU A 11 2.19 28.62 10.31
N GLY A 12 0.90 28.42 10.04
CA GLY A 12 -0.11 29.48 9.99
C GLY A 12 -0.06 30.45 8.80
N THR A 13 -0.90 30.20 7.80
CA THR A 13 -1.84 31.15 7.14
C THR A 13 -2.53 30.38 6.00
N GLU A 14 -3.85 30.22 6.09
CA GLU A 14 -4.71 29.52 5.11
C GLU A 14 -5.01 30.36 3.84
N ASP A 15 -4.39 31.52 3.68
CA ASP A 15 -4.72 32.46 2.61
C ASP A 15 -3.57 32.53 1.59
N ASP A 16 -3.63 31.70 0.55
CA ASP A 16 -3.35 32.05 -0.87
C ASP A 16 -3.21 30.77 -1.71
N TYR A 17 -4.33 30.10 -2.02
CA TYR A 17 -4.38 29.09 -3.09
C TYR A 17 -4.65 29.78 -4.44
N GLY A 18 -3.71 30.65 -4.84
CA GLY A 18 -3.54 31.03 -6.23
C GLY A 18 -2.74 29.94 -6.93
N ASP A 19 -3.40 29.09 -7.72
CA ASP A 19 -2.76 28.11 -8.59
C ASP A 19 -2.04 28.88 -9.72
N ASP A 20 -0.83 29.40 -9.44
CA ASP A 20 0.02 29.99 -10.48
C ASP A 20 0.50 28.85 -11.39
N PRO A 21 0.10 28.82 -12.69
CA PRO A 21 0.50 27.79 -13.63
C PRO A 21 2.02 27.73 -13.88
N SER A 22 2.80 28.66 -13.33
CA SER A 22 4.26 28.66 -13.37
C SER A 22 4.93 27.79 -12.28
N THR A 23 4.20 27.37 -11.23
CA THR A 23 4.78 26.62 -10.10
C THR A 23 4.65 25.12 -10.31
N ASN A 24 5.77 24.42 -10.47
CA ASN A 24 5.80 22.97 -10.63
C ASN A 24 5.36 22.25 -9.33
N SER A 25 4.08 21.91 -9.24
CA SER A 25 3.46 21.27 -8.07
C SER A 25 4.14 19.95 -7.67
N PHE A 26 4.56 19.13 -8.64
CA PHE A 26 5.26 17.87 -8.40
C PHE A 26 6.62 18.07 -7.72
N GLU A 27 7.33 19.14 -8.09
CA GLU A 27 8.59 19.50 -7.45
C GLU A 27 8.37 20.08 -6.05
N LYS A 28 7.33 20.91 -5.87
CA LYS A 28 6.92 21.40 -4.54
C LYS A 28 6.60 20.24 -3.59
N GLU A 29 5.77 19.31 -4.04
CA GLU A 29 5.39 18.10 -3.29
C GLU A 29 6.61 17.27 -2.87
N LYS A 30 7.57 17.08 -3.77
CA LYS A 30 8.85 16.42 -3.45
C LYS A 30 9.66 17.20 -2.42
N GLN A 31 9.74 18.52 -2.55
CA GLN A 31 10.48 19.37 -1.61
C GLN A 31 9.87 19.36 -0.21
N ASP A 32 8.54 19.43 -0.11
CA ASP A 32 7.81 19.30 1.16
C ASP A 32 8.06 17.93 1.80
N TYR A 33 8.03 16.87 1.00
CA TYR A 33 8.35 15.52 1.43
C TYR A 33 9.78 15.40 1.98
N VAL A 34 10.77 15.94 1.26
CA VAL A 34 12.18 15.97 1.66
C VAL A 34 12.35 16.75 2.96
N TYR A 35 11.73 17.93 3.06
CA TYR A 35 11.79 18.77 4.25
C TYR A 35 11.26 18.03 5.48
N CYS A 36 10.05 17.48 5.41
CA CYS A 36 9.44 16.78 6.55
C CYS A 36 10.25 15.56 6.99
N LEU A 37 10.80 14.80 6.04
CA LEU A 37 11.65 13.64 6.32
C LEU A 37 12.98 14.07 6.96
N GLU A 38 13.62 15.12 6.45
CA GLU A 38 14.87 15.66 6.98
C GLU A 38 14.69 16.25 8.38
N SER A 39 13.70 17.13 8.59
CA SER A 39 13.39 17.71 9.88
C SER A 39 13.11 16.64 10.93
N SER A 40 12.35 15.59 10.58
CA SER A 40 12.07 14.49 11.50
C SER A 40 13.34 13.77 11.96
N LEU A 41 14.29 13.53 11.05
CA LEU A 41 15.57 12.90 11.38
C LEU A 41 16.46 13.79 12.26
N GLN A 42 16.52 15.09 11.94
CA GLN A 42 17.39 16.04 12.64
C GLN A 42 16.88 16.38 14.04
N THR A 43 15.57 16.57 14.19
CA THR A 43 14.96 17.00 15.46
C THR A 43 14.84 15.86 16.46
N TYR A 44 14.51 14.64 16.01
CA TYR A 44 14.11 13.56 16.93
C TYR A 44 15.08 12.37 16.96
N ASN A 45 16.05 12.28 16.04
CA ASN A 45 16.95 11.13 15.88
C ASN A 45 16.25 9.75 16.03
N PRO A 46 15.15 9.49 15.30
CA PRO A 46 14.36 8.27 15.48
C PRO A 46 15.00 7.06 14.80
N ASP A 47 14.63 5.84 15.22
CA ASP A 47 15.00 4.60 14.52
C ASP A 47 14.23 4.43 13.20
N TYR A 48 12.97 4.87 13.19
CA TYR A 48 12.06 4.82 12.05
C TYR A 48 11.27 6.13 11.92
N VAL A 49 11.04 6.56 10.68
CA VAL A 49 10.18 7.72 10.36
C VAL A 49 8.96 7.23 9.60
N LEU A 50 7.77 7.50 10.14
CA LEU A 50 6.50 7.25 9.49
C LEU A 50 6.04 8.54 8.81
N MET A 51 6.06 8.56 7.48
CA MET A 51 5.56 9.65 6.64
C MET A 51 4.11 9.34 6.26
N VAL A 52 3.21 10.30 6.49
CA VAL A 52 1.78 10.18 6.20
C VAL A 52 1.34 11.45 5.47
N GLU A 53 0.67 11.30 4.34
CA GLU A 53 0.08 12.39 3.57
C GLU A 53 -1.23 12.87 4.23
N ASP A 54 -1.66 14.09 3.93
CA ASP A 54 -2.85 14.73 4.51
C ASP A 54 -4.16 14.04 4.13
N ASP A 55 -4.16 13.30 3.02
CA ASP A 55 -5.29 12.52 2.53
C ASP A 55 -5.22 11.03 2.87
N ALA A 56 -4.48 10.68 3.92
CA ALA A 56 -4.38 9.31 4.44
C ALA A 56 -5.02 9.18 5.83
N VAL A 57 -5.93 8.21 5.98
CA VAL A 57 -6.57 7.88 7.25
C VAL A 57 -6.01 6.56 7.79
N PRO A 58 -5.40 6.54 8.99
CA PRO A 58 -4.88 5.30 9.55
C PRO A 58 -5.99 4.34 9.98
N GLU A 59 -5.75 3.05 9.81
CA GLU A 59 -6.58 1.99 10.40
C GLU A 59 -6.33 1.90 11.91
N GLU A 60 -7.35 1.46 12.66
CA GLU A 60 -7.27 1.37 14.14
C GLU A 60 -6.08 0.53 14.63
N GLN A 61 -5.69 -0.48 13.86
CA GLN A 61 -4.63 -1.43 14.20
C GLN A 61 -3.25 -1.06 13.63
N ILE A 62 -3.06 0.15 13.09
CA ILE A 62 -1.81 0.56 12.43
C ILE A 62 -0.58 0.31 13.32
N PHE A 63 -0.59 0.79 14.57
CA PHE A 63 0.58 0.68 15.45
C PHE A 63 0.83 -0.75 15.95
N PRO A 64 -0.17 -1.51 16.45
CA PRO A 64 0.03 -2.92 16.81
C PRO A 64 0.61 -3.76 15.66
N VAL A 65 0.13 -3.55 14.43
CA VAL A 65 0.63 -4.28 13.26
C VAL A 65 2.05 -3.83 12.91
N LEU A 66 2.33 -2.53 12.89
CA LEU A 66 3.69 -2.03 12.64
C LEU A 66 4.69 -2.52 13.68
N GLU A 67 4.34 -2.50 14.97
CA GLU A 67 5.19 -3.00 16.05
C GLU A 67 5.49 -4.50 15.86
N HIS A 68 4.46 -5.29 15.52
CA HIS A 68 4.63 -6.72 15.22
C HIS A 68 5.56 -6.94 14.02
N LEU A 69 5.34 -6.23 12.91
CA LEU A 69 6.16 -6.34 11.71
C LEU A 69 7.62 -5.97 11.99
N LEU A 70 7.85 -4.83 12.65
CA LEU A 70 9.19 -4.35 12.95
C LEU A 70 9.95 -5.29 13.88
N ARG A 71 9.31 -5.87 14.89
CA ARG A 71 9.97 -6.78 15.83
C ARG A 71 10.13 -8.19 15.29
N ALA A 72 9.09 -8.75 14.67
CA ALA A 72 9.05 -10.15 14.30
C ALA A 72 9.64 -10.43 12.92
N ARG A 73 9.52 -9.48 11.96
CA ARG A 73 9.85 -9.70 10.55
C ARG A 73 11.06 -8.90 10.08
N PHE A 74 11.20 -7.66 10.54
CA PHE A 74 12.36 -6.82 10.17
C PHE A 74 13.67 -7.22 10.89
N SER A 75 13.65 -8.28 11.70
CA SER A 75 14.86 -9.00 12.12
C SER A 75 15.50 -9.78 10.98
N GLU A 76 14.74 -10.12 9.92
CA GLU A 76 15.25 -10.81 8.75
C GLU A 76 16.13 -9.86 7.90
N PRO A 77 17.35 -10.27 7.49
CA PRO A 77 18.30 -9.39 6.81
C PRO A 77 17.73 -8.70 5.56
N HIS A 78 16.86 -9.41 4.83
CA HIS A 78 16.32 -8.90 3.57
C HIS A 78 15.22 -7.84 3.71
N LEU A 79 14.57 -7.79 4.88
CA LEU A 79 13.58 -6.77 5.24
C LEU A 79 14.24 -5.61 6.00
N ARG A 80 15.27 -5.90 6.80
CA ARG A 80 16.03 -4.89 7.54
C ARG A 80 16.66 -3.83 6.64
N ASP A 81 17.19 -4.26 5.50
CA ASP A 81 17.84 -3.38 4.52
C ASP A 81 16.87 -2.75 3.52
N ALA A 82 15.55 -2.85 3.76
CA ALA A 82 14.57 -2.21 2.90
C ALA A 82 14.71 -0.68 2.91
N LEU A 83 14.57 -0.05 1.75
CA LEU A 83 14.58 1.40 1.62
C LEU A 83 13.35 2.02 2.31
N TYR A 84 12.18 1.40 2.10
CA TYR A 84 10.94 1.80 2.74
C TYR A 84 9.93 0.65 2.77
N LEU A 85 8.93 0.80 3.64
CA LEU A 85 7.75 -0.03 3.71
C LEU A 85 6.51 0.83 3.41
N LYS A 86 5.81 0.53 2.31
CA LYS A 86 4.53 1.15 1.96
C LYS A 86 3.42 0.57 2.81
N LEU A 87 2.52 1.43 3.28
CA LEU A 87 1.36 1.05 4.09
C LEU A 87 0.04 1.07 3.31
N TYR A 88 0.13 1.39 2.02
CA TYR A 88 -1.01 1.46 1.11
C TYR A 88 -0.62 1.02 -0.30
N HIS A 89 -1.54 0.31 -0.94
CA HIS A 89 -1.55 0.07 -2.37
C HIS A 89 -2.99 0.21 -2.90
N PRO A 90 -3.22 0.87 -4.06
CA PRO A 90 -4.57 1.04 -4.58
C PRO A 90 -5.28 -0.29 -4.82
N GLU A 91 -6.49 -0.41 -4.29
CA GLU A 91 -7.31 -1.63 -4.38
C GLU A 91 -7.55 -2.06 -5.84
N ARG A 92 -7.76 -1.09 -6.74
CA ARG A 92 -7.91 -1.31 -8.19
C ARG A 92 -6.69 -1.94 -8.88
N LEU A 93 -5.52 -1.94 -8.24
CA LEU A 93 -4.29 -2.54 -8.76
C LEU A 93 -3.95 -3.87 -8.07
N GLN A 94 -4.76 -4.27 -7.09
CA GLN A 94 -4.60 -5.49 -6.29
C GLN A 94 -5.33 -6.70 -6.88
N HIS A 95 -5.91 -6.63 -8.08
CA HIS A 95 -6.56 -7.79 -8.72
C HIS A 95 -5.58 -8.95 -9.00
N TYR A 96 -6.09 -10.19 -9.09
CA TYR A 96 -5.26 -11.36 -9.40
C TYR A 96 -4.78 -11.37 -10.85
N ILE A 97 -5.53 -10.73 -11.76
CA ILE A 97 -5.16 -10.59 -13.18
C ILE A 97 -3.91 -9.70 -13.37
N ASN A 98 -3.52 -8.87 -12.38
CA ASN A 98 -2.24 -8.16 -12.39
C ASN A 98 -1.14 -9.09 -11.85
N PRO A 99 -0.35 -9.75 -12.73
CA PRO A 99 0.29 -11.01 -12.38
C PRO A 99 1.60 -10.77 -11.62
N GLU A 100 1.52 -10.78 -10.30
CA GLU A 100 2.66 -11.07 -9.45
C GLU A 100 2.63 -12.56 -9.06
N PRO A 101 3.77 -13.28 -9.06
CA PRO A 101 3.79 -14.72 -8.84
C PRO A 101 3.05 -15.17 -7.57
N MET A 102 3.17 -14.40 -6.48
CA MET A 102 2.51 -14.69 -5.21
C MET A 102 0.99 -14.58 -5.29
N ARG A 103 0.47 -13.64 -6.09
CA ARG A 103 -0.98 -13.46 -6.29
C ARG A 103 -1.57 -14.61 -7.09
N ILE A 104 -0.85 -15.09 -8.11
CA ILE A 104 -1.28 -16.26 -8.89
C ILE A 104 -1.33 -17.51 -8.01
N LEU A 105 -0.33 -17.71 -7.15
CA LEU A 105 -0.32 -18.84 -6.20
C LEU A 105 -1.49 -18.76 -5.21
N GLU A 106 -1.79 -17.57 -4.69
CA GLU A 106 -2.98 -17.34 -3.85
C GLU A 106 -4.27 -17.68 -4.62
N TRP A 107 -4.40 -17.22 -5.86
CA TRP A 107 -5.58 -17.44 -6.70
C TRP A 107 -5.80 -18.93 -7.02
N VAL A 108 -4.74 -19.63 -7.42
CA VAL A 108 -4.76 -21.08 -7.64
C VAL A 108 -5.08 -21.81 -6.33
N GLY A 109 -4.50 -21.36 -5.21
CA GLY A 109 -4.77 -21.91 -3.88
C GLY A 109 -6.25 -21.85 -3.49
N VAL A 110 -6.93 -20.73 -3.78
CA VAL A 110 -8.38 -20.59 -3.61
C VAL A 110 -9.14 -21.63 -4.43
N GLY A 111 -8.79 -21.80 -5.71
CA GLY A 111 -9.40 -22.82 -6.57
C GLY A 111 -9.15 -24.24 -6.11
N MET A 112 -7.95 -24.54 -5.60
CA MET A 112 -7.56 -25.85 -5.07
C MET A 112 -8.25 -26.18 -3.74
N LEU A 113 -8.61 -25.18 -2.92
CA LEU A 113 -9.29 -25.39 -1.65
C LEU A 113 -10.81 -25.44 -1.83
N LEU A 114 -11.39 -24.44 -2.49
CA LEU A 114 -12.84 -24.32 -2.65
C LEU A 114 -13.41 -25.30 -3.67
N GLY A 115 -12.67 -25.66 -4.72
CA GLY A 115 -13.14 -26.60 -5.73
C GLY A 115 -13.52 -27.98 -5.17
N PRO A 116 -12.60 -28.69 -4.47
CA PRO A 116 -12.92 -29.95 -3.83
C PRO A 116 -14.01 -29.83 -2.75
N LEU A 117 -14.00 -28.75 -1.96
CA LEU A 117 -15.00 -28.50 -0.93
C LEU A 117 -16.41 -28.38 -1.52
N LEU A 118 -16.59 -27.53 -2.54
CA LEU A 118 -17.87 -27.35 -3.23
C LEU A 118 -18.30 -28.61 -3.97
N THR A 119 -17.35 -29.36 -4.53
CA THR A 119 -17.63 -30.67 -5.13
C THR A 119 -18.15 -31.65 -4.09
N TRP A 120 -17.50 -31.75 -2.94
CA TRP A 120 -17.94 -32.62 -1.85
C TRP A 120 -19.35 -32.26 -1.37
N ILE A 121 -19.63 -30.97 -1.18
CA ILE A 121 -20.97 -30.45 -0.84
C ILE A 121 -21.98 -30.84 -1.92
N TYR A 122 -21.69 -30.54 -3.19
CA TYR A 122 -22.57 -30.86 -4.31
C TYR A 122 -22.89 -32.35 -4.39
N MET A 123 -21.89 -33.22 -4.25
CA MET A 123 -22.06 -34.67 -4.30
C MET A 123 -22.90 -35.18 -3.13
N ARG A 124 -22.72 -34.60 -1.93
CA ARG A 124 -23.50 -34.94 -0.73
C ARG A 124 -24.98 -34.60 -0.89
N PHE A 125 -25.30 -33.43 -1.46
CA PHE A 125 -26.69 -33.00 -1.66
C PHE A 125 -27.36 -33.61 -2.89
N ALA A 126 -26.62 -33.77 -3.99
CA ALA A 126 -27.13 -34.40 -5.22
C ALA A 126 -27.24 -35.92 -5.13
N SER A 127 -26.83 -36.53 -4.01
CA SER A 127 -26.83 -37.99 -3.77
C SER A 127 -26.15 -38.78 -4.90
N ARG A 128 -25.11 -38.19 -5.51
CA ARG A 128 -24.36 -38.84 -6.60
C ARG A 128 -23.25 -39.73 -6.01
N PRO A 129 -23.10 -40.99 -6.46
CA PRO A 129 -22.01 -41.84 -6.03
C PRO A 129 -20.73 -41.52 -6.83
N GLY A 130 -19.66 -41.12 -6.14
CA GLY A 130 -18.29 -41.09 -6.69
C GLY A 130 -17.75 -39.71 -7.08
N PHE A 131 -16.46 -39.49 -6.84
CA PHE A 131 -15.77 -38.24 -7.14
C PHE A 131 -15.69 -37.96 -8.65
N SER A 132 -16.08 -36.74 -9.08
CA SER A 132 -16.09 -36.33 -10.48
C SER A 132 -15.09 -35.21 -10.75
N TRP A 133 -14.03 -35.53 -11.52
CA TRP A 133 -13.00 -34.57 -11.92
C TRP A 133 -13.53 -33.36 -12.70
N PRO A 134 -14.45 -33.51 -13.69
CA PRO A 134 -15.03 -32.36 -14.39
C PRO A 134 -15.79 -31.41 -13.47
N VAL A 135 -16.54 -31.95 -12.50
CA VAL A 135 -17.29 -31.13 -11.52
C VAL A 135 -16.33 -30.38 -10.61
N MET A 136 -15.24 -31.02 -10.17
CA MET A 136 -14.20 -30.35 -9.39
C MET A 136 -13.54 -29.24 -10.18
N LEU A 137 -13.12 -29.50 -11.42
CA LEU A 137 -12.51 -28.48 -12.26
C LEU A 137 -13.45 -27.29 -12.47
N PHE A 138 -14.74 -27.55 -12.72
CA PHE A 138 -15.75 -26.51 -12.84
C PHE A 138 -15.83 -25.66 -11.56
N PHE A 139 -15.95 -26.27 -10.37
CA PHE A 139 -16.04 -25.51 -9.12
C PHE A 139 -14.73 -24.78 -8.76
N SER A 140 -13.57 -25.34 -9.09
CA SER A 140 -12.28 -24.67 -8.92
C SER A 140 -12.22 -23.39 -9.78
N LEU A 141 -12.50 -23.50 -11.08
CA LEU A 141 -12.49 -22.35 -12.00
C LEU A 141 -13.58 -21.33 -11.66
N TYR A 142 -14.77 -21.79 -11.26
CA TYR A 142 -15.85 -20.94 -10.80
C TYR A 142 -15.44 -20.13 -9.56
N SER A 143 -14.81 -20.78 -8.56
CA SER A 143 -14.36 -20.10 -7.35
C SER A 143 -13.26 -19.08 -7.65
N MET A 144 -12.31 -19.43 -8.52
CA MET A 144 -11.27 -18.51 -8.98
C MET A 144 -11.89 -17.28 -9.66
N GLY A 145 -12.81 -17.48 -10.61
CA GLY A 145 -13.51 -16.38 -11.28
C GLY A 145 -14.34 -15.53 -10.32
N LEU A 146 -15.03 -16.16 -9.36
CA LEU A 146 -15.86 -15.48 -8.38
C LEU A 146 -15.03 -14.55 -7.48
N VAL A 147 -13.90 -15.02 -6.96
CA VAL A 147 -13.06 -14.18 -6.08
C VAL A 147 -12.40 -13.04 -6.86
N GLU A 148 -12.05 -13.24 -8.14
CA GLU A 148 -11.58 -12.14 -8.99
C GLU A 148 -12.67 -11.07 -9.22
N LEU A 149 -13.93 -11.48 -9.41
CA LEU A 149 -15.07 -10.57 -9.57
C LEU A 149 -15.43 -9.82 -8.28
N VAL A 150 -15.40 -10.50 -7.14
CA VAL A 150 -15.64 -9.87 -5.83
C VAL A 150 -14.52 -8.88 -5.52
N GLY A 151 -13.27 -9.25 -5.84
CA GLY A 151 -12.09 -8.44 -5.62
C GLY A 151 -11.20 -9.03 -4.52
N ARG A 152 -9.89 -9.10 -4.81
CA ARG A 152 -8.87 -9.62 -3.88
C ARG A 152 -8.82 -8.84 -2.57
N HIS A 153 -9.07 -7.54 -2.58
CA HIS A 153 -8.96 -6.70 -1.38
C HIS A 153 -9.91 -7.16 -0.26
N TYR A 154 -11.13 -7.59 -0.57
CA TYR A 154 -12.03 -8.18 0.43
C TYR A 154 -11.51 -9.49 1.02
N PHE A 155 -10.77 -10.28 0.23
CA PHE A 155 -10.13 -11.49 0.73
C PHE A 155 -8.95 -11.17 1.65
N LEU A 156 -8.20 -10.10 1.35
CA LEU A 156 -7.12 -9.61 2.22
C LEU A 156 -7.63 -9.12 3.57
N GLU A 157 -8.87 -8.63 3.66
CA GLU A 157 -9.47 -8.22 4.93
C GLU A 157 -9.54 -9.37 5.95
N LEU A 158 -9.62 -10.63 5.50
CA LEU A 158 -9.56 -11.80 6.38
C LEU A 158 -8.23 -11.90 7.15
N ARG A 159 -7.15 -11.31 6.62
CA ARG A 159 -5.84 -11.27 7.29
C ARG A 159 -5.79 -10.27 8.44
N ARG A 160 -6.78 -9.38 8.60
CA ARG A 160 -6.86 -8.47 9.74
C ARG A 160 -7.20 -9.16 11.06
N LEU A 161 -7.56 -10.46 11.04
CA LEU A 161 -7.85 -11.23 12.24
C LEU A 161 -6.65 -11.35 13.19
N SER A 162 -5.42 -11.28 12.67
CA SER A 162 -4.19 -11.29 13.48
C SER A 162 -3.06 -10.54 12.77
N PRO A 163 -2.24 -9.75 13.47
CA PRO A 163 -1.04 -9.12 12.92
C PRO A 163 -0.08 -10.11 12.21
N SER A 164 -0.07 -11.37 12.63
CA SER A 164 0.78 -12.41 12.03
C SER A 164 0.34 -12.83 10.62
N LEU A 165 -0.91 -12.57 10.24
CA LEU A 165 -1.47 -12.92 8.93
C LEU A 165 -1.19 -11.85 7.87
N TYR A 166 -0.67 -10.69 8.28
CA TYR A 166 -0.24 -9.65 7.35
C TYR A 166 0.94 -10.15 6.49
N SER A 167 0.85 -9.91 5.19
CA SER A 167 1.92 -10.24 4.26
C SER A 167 2.73 -9.01 3.91
N VAL A 168 4.02 -9.24 3.67
CA VAL A 168 4.95 -8.24 3.17
C VAL A 168 5.37 -8.70 1.77
N VAL A 169 5.03 -7.91 0.76
CA VAL A 169 5.29 -8.23 -0.65
C VAL A 169 6.12 -7.10 -1.30
N PRO A 170 6.83 -7.34 -2.41
CA PRO A 170 7.61 -6.29 -3.07
C PRO A 170 6.76 -5.07 -3.44
N ALA A 171 7.29 -3.87 -3.22
CA ALA A 171 6.59 -2.63 -3.54
C ALA A 171 6.54 -2.37 -5.05
N SER A 172 5.41 -1.82 -5.52
CA SER A 172 5.23 -1.34 -6.89
C SER A 172 5.36 0.18 -6.99
N GLN A 173 5.36 0.70 -8.22
CA GLN A 173 5.63 2.10 -8.54
C GLN A 173 4.63 3.08 -7.94
N CYS A 174 3.33 2.78 -7.92
CA CYS A 174 2.34 3.78 -7.56
C CYS A 174 2.34 4.13 -6.07
N CYS A 175 2.15 5.43 -5.83
CA CYS A 175 1.46 6.00 -4.69
C CYS A 175 2.24 5.92 -3.36
N THR A 176 2.10 6.95 -2.53
CA THR A 176 2.91 7.16 -1.31
C THR A 176 2.15 7.68 -0.08
N PRO A 177 0.83 7.45 0.09
CA PRO A 177 0.05 8.14 1.11
C PRO A 177 0.50 7.83 2.54
N ALA A 178 1.09 6.65 2.77
CA ALA A 178 1.85 6.41 3.98
C ALA A 178 3.02 5.45 3.72
N MET A 179 4.19 5.84 4.23
CA MET A 179 5.45 5.13 4.05
C MET A 179 6.29 5.18 5.33
N LEU A 180 6.87 4.05 5.70
CA LEU A 180 7.76 3.91 6.84
C LEU A 180 9.21 3.76 6.34
N PHE A 181 10.12 4.56 6.89
CA PHE A 181 11.55 4.53 6.55
C PHE A 181 12.39 4.20 7.78
N PRO A 182 13.29 3.21 7.70
CA PRO A 182 14.41 3.13 8.64
C PRO A 182 15.28 4.38 8.53
N ALA A 183 15.77 4.92 9.64
CA ALA A 183 16.61 6.13 9.64
C ALA A 183 17.79 6.12 8.66
N PRO A 184 18.61 5.04 8.54
CA PRO A 184 19.68 5.01 7.55
C PRO A 184 19.17 5.00 6.10
N ALA A 185 18.00 4.40 5.86
CA ALA A 185 17.38 4.38 4.55
C ALA A 185 16.78 5.75 4.18
N ALA A 186 16.13 6.42 5.13
CA ALA A 186 15.62 7.78 4.97
C ALA A 186 16.73 8.75 4.52
N ARG A 187 17.92 8.68 5.11
CA ARG A 187 19.07 9.50 4.69
C ARG A 187 19.50 9.25 3.25
N ARG A 188 19.50 7.98 2.81
CA ARG A 188 19.78 7.63 1.41
C ARG A 188 18.70 8.16 0.46
N THR A 189 17.43 8.05 0.86
CA THR A 189 16.30 8.62 0.13
C THR A 189 16.42 10.13 -0.03
N LEU A 190 16.79 10.87 1.03
CA LEU A 190 17.02 12.31 0.98
C LEU A 190 18.12 12.68 -0.02
N THR A 191 19.25 11.96 0.02
CA THR A 191 20.37 12.19 -0.90
C THR A 191 19.98 11.95 -2.35
N TYR A 192 19.10 10.97 -2.61
CA TYR A 192 18.63 10.71 -3.96
C TYR A 192 17.61 11.75 -4.43
N LEU A 193 16.59 12.07 -3.61
CA LEU A 193 15.54 13.00 -4.00
C LEU A 193 16.06 14.42 -4.22
N SER A 194 17.17 14.82 -3.58
CA SER A 194 17.84 16.10 -3.84
C SER A 194 18.53 16.17 -5.22
N GLN A 195 18.85 15.02 -5.82
CA GLN A 195 19.52 14.93 -7.13
C GLN A 195 18.53 14.81 -8.30
N VAL A 196 17.25 14.64 -8.01
CA VAL A 196 16.21 14.36 -8.99
C VAL A 196 15.26 15.54 -9.07
N TYR A 197 14.86 15.92 -10.27
CA TYR A 197 13.85 16.96 -10.51
C TYR A 197 12.51 16.30 -10.87
N CYS A 198 11.46 16.60 -10.11
CA CYS A 198 10.12 16.07 -10.36
C CYS A 198 9.39 16.98 -11.34
N HIS A 199 8.56 16.40 -12.20
CA HIS A 199 7.77 17.13 -13.19
C HIS A 199 6.49 16.38 -13.52
N LYS A 200 5.63 16.96 -14.35
CA LYS A 200 4.40 16.29 -14.80
C LYS A 200 4.72 14.93 -15.43
N GLY A 201 4.10 13.87 -14.91
CA GLY A 201 4.34 12.48 -15.32
C GLY A 201 5.55 11.81 -14.66
N PHE A 202 6.29 12.51 -13.80
CA PHE A 202 7.39 11.98 -13.01
C PHE A 202 7.37 12.63 -11.61
N GLY A 203 6.42 12.16 -10.79
CA GLY A 203 6.25 12.60 -9.41
C GLY A 203 7.24 11.92 -8.45
N LYS A 204 7.10 12.26 -7.16
CA LYS A 204 7.95 11.72 -6.09
C LYS A 204 7.87 10.18 -5.99
N ASP A 205 6.69 9.62 -6.25
CA ASP A 205 6.44 8.17 -6.25
C ASP A 205 7.26 7.44 -7.32
N MET A 206 7.30 7.99 -8.54
CA MET A 206 8.12 7.49 -9.63
C MET A 206 9.61 7.65 -9.36
N ALA A 207 10.02 8.78 -8.77
CA ALA A 207 11.40 9.01 -8.38
C ALA A 207 11.87 7.99 -7.33
N LEU A 208 11.07 7.74 -6.30
CA LEU A 208 11.37 6.71 -5.29
C LEU A 208 11.46 5.31 -5.91
N TYR A 209 10.57 4.97 -6.84
CA TYR A 209 10.65 3.68 -7.53
C TYR A 209 11.84 3.58 -8.49
N SER A 210 12.24 4.67 -9.15
CA SER A 210 13.45 4.69 -10.00
C SER A 210 14.72 4.52 -9.18
N LEU A 211 14.77 5.03 -7.94
CA LEU A 211 15.87 4.76 -7.02
C LEU A 211 16.05 3.27 -6.76
N LEU A 212 14.95 2.54 -6.51
CA LEU A 212 15.00 1.09 -6.30
C LEU A 212 15.68 0.37 -7.46
N ARG A 213 15.25 0.68 -8.69
CA ARG A 213 15.79 0.05 -9.90
C ARG A 213 17.23 0.47 -10.19
N ALA A 214 17.55 1.75 -10.01
CA ALA A 214 18.87 2.30 -10.34
C ALA A 214 19.97 1.86 -9.35
N LYS A 215 19.62 1.63 -8.08
CA LYS A 215 20.57 1.28 -7.02
C LYS A 215 20.46 -0.17 -6.54
N GLY A 216 19.53 -0.96 -7.10
CA GLY A 216 19.28 -2.34 -6.65
C GLY A 216 18.72 -2.43 -5.23
N GLU A 217 18.11 -1.35 -4.75
CA GLU A 217 17.48 -1.28 -3.43
C GLU A 217 16.14 -2.03 -3.45
N ARG A 218 15.70 -2.51 -2.29
CA ARG A 218 14.41 -3.20 -2.14
C ARG A 218 13.46 -2.36 -1.32
N ALA A 219 12.19 -2.43 -1.69
CA ALA A 219 11.11 -1.90 -0.86
C ALA A 219 9.95 -2.87 -0.87
N TYR A 220 9.12 -2.76 0.15
CA TYR A 220 8.00 -3.67 0.36
C TYR A 220 6.72 -2.90 0.64
N VAL A 221 5.60 -3.59 0.52
CA VAL A 221 4.28 -3.11 0.88
C VAL A 221 3.61 -4.12 1.80
N VAL A 222 2.88 -3.60 2.79
CA VAL A 222 2.09 -4.39 3.72
C VAL A 222 0.71 -4.63 3.12
N GLU A 223 0.25 -5.89 3.15
CA GLU A 223 -1.11 -6.26 2.79
C GLU A 223 -1.79 -7.03 3.93
N PRO A 224 -3.01 -6.66 4.36
CA PRO A 224 -3.86 -5.58 3.84
C PRO A 224 -3.34 -4.16 4.18
N ASN A 225 -3.90 -3.15 3.52
CA ASN A 225 -3.54 -1.74 3.71
C ASN A 225 -3.73 -1.31 5.17
N LEU A 226 -2.78 -0.55 5.72
CA LEU A 226 -2.84 0.01 7.08
C LEU A 226 -3.32 1.46 7.11
N VAL A 227 -3.49 2.08 5.94
CA VAL A 227 -4.15 3.38 5.78
C VAL A 227 -5.16 3.31 4.64
N LYS A 228 -6.17 4.17 4.68
CA LYS A 228 -7.10 4.42 3.57
C LYS A 228 -6.75 5.76 2.92
N HIS A 229 -6.74 5.80 1.60
CA HIS A 229 -6.52 7.03 0.85
C HIS A 229 -7.85 7.71 0.56
N ILE A 230 -8.05 8.91 1.09
CA ILE A 230 -9.29 9.70 0.99
C ILE A 230 -9.17 10.89 0.01
N GLY A 231 -8.09 10.98 -0.77
CA GLY A 231 -7.85 12.11 -1.69
C GLY A 231 -9.02 12.42 -2.63
N LEU A 232 -9.72 11.39 -3.13
CA LEU A 232 -10.91 11.57 -3.99
C LEU A 232 -12.07 12.29 -3.26
N PHE A 233 -12.26 12.04 -1.96
CA PHE A 233 -13.26 12.73 -1.15
C PHE A 233 -12.86 14.18 -0.85
N SER A 234 -11.57 14.45 -0.68
CA SER A 234 -11.03 15.80 -0.49
C SER A 234 -11.16 16.67 -1.75
N SER A 235 -10.90 16.12 -2.94
CA SER A 235 -11.04 16.83 -4.22
C SER A 235 -12.51 17.09 -4.63
N LEU A 236 -13.44 16.22 -4.20
CA LEU A 236 -14.87 16.36 -4.52
C LEU A 236 -15.55 17.48 -3.73
N ARG A 237 -15.11 17.77 -2.50
CA ARG A 237 -15.68 18.87 -1.69
C ARG A 237 -15.52 20.25 -2.34
N TYR A 238 -14.49 20.44 -3.15
CA TYR A 238 -14.29 21.69 -3.92
C TYR A 238 -15.12 21.77 -5.20
N ASN A 239 -15.59 20.63 -5.75
CA ASN A 239 -16.35 20.59 -7.02
C ASN A 239 -17.85 20.38 -6.84
N PHE A 240 -18.37 20.39 -5.60
CA PHE A 240 -19.81 20.33 -5.33
C PHE A 240 -20.46 21.70 -5.53
N HIS A 241 -20.63 22.11 -6.80
CA HIS A 241 -21.69 23.04 -7.19
C HIS A 241 -22.87 22.22 -7.70
N PRO A 242 -23.91 21.96 -6.88
CA PRO A 242 -25.09 21.26 -7.36
C PRO A 242 -25.88 22.19 -8.28
N SER A 243 -25.67 22.11 -9.59
CA SER A 243 -26.71 22.50 -10.54
C SER A 243 -27.67 21.33 -10.68
N LEU A 244 -28.71 21.34 -9.85
CA LEU A 244 -29.92 20.57 -10.08
C LEU A 244 -30.50 20.98 -11.44
N LEU A 245 -30.55 20.03 -12.38
CA LEU A 245 -31.56 20.00 -13.44
C LEU A 245 -32.60 18.95 -13.06
#